data_AF-T0HEG1-F1
#
_entry.id   AF-T0HEG1-F1
#
_cell.length_a   1.000
_cell.length_b   1.000
_cell.length_c   1.000
_cell.angle_alpha   90.00
_cell.angle_beta   90.00
_cell.angle_gamma   90.00
#
_symmetry.space_group_name_H-M   'P 1'
#
loop_
_entity.id
_entity.type
_entity.pdbx_description
1 polymer ?
#
loop_
_entity_poly.entity_id
_entity_poly.type
_entity_poly.pdbx_seq_one_letter_code
_entity_poly.pdbx_strand_id
1 'polypeptide(L)'
;MENLVKTSRVIAAELRQAERSINLATRDTAQFLLTTLDATEAHELSPAMSHRTVKATIGALTALAESQSQMAIRAHTSAESVGRDLGLDVTAWGGSAPKPSIGMLEESMAA
;
A
#
# COMPACT_ATOMS: atom_id res chain seq x y z
N MET A 1 1.86 23.33 -21.22
CA MET A 1 2.32 23.34 -19.80
C MET A 1 1.18 23.41 -18.79
N GLU A 2 0.18 24.29 -18.95
CA GLU A 2 -0.91 24.46 -17.96
C GLU A 2 -1.69 23.17 -17.62
N ASN A 3 -2.00 22.33 -18.61
CA ASN A 3 -2.71 21.07 -18.37
C ASN A 3 -1.89 20.11 -17.51
N LEU A 4 -0.57 20.06 -17.70
CA LEU A 4 0.34 19.22 -16.90
C LEU A 4 0.37 19.66 -15.44
N VAL A 5 0.39 20.99 -15.19
CA VAL A 5 0.35 21.57 -13.85
C VAL A 5 -0.99 21.31 -13.16
N LYS A 6 -2.09 21.35 -13.90
CA LYS A 6 -3.42 21.00 -13.37
C LYS A 6 -3.49 19.52 -12.98
N THR A 7 -3.06 18.62 -13.88
CA THR A 7 -3.06 17.18 -13.63
C THR A 7 -2.14 16.80 -12.46
N SER A 8 -0.95 17.37 -12.37
CA SER A 8 -0.03 17.09 -11.26
C SER A 8 -0.58 17.51 -9.90
N ARG A 9 -1.31 18.63 -9.83
CA ARG A 9 -2.00 19.07 -8.61
C ARG A 9 -3.11 18.12 -8.20
N VAL A 10 -3.89 17.60 -9.16
CA VAL A 10 -4.94 16.61 -8.89
C VAL A 10 -4.33 15.32 -8.33
N ILE A 11 -3.32 14.77 -9.00
CA ILE A 11 -2.62 13.56 -8.54
C ILE A 11 -2.03 13.76 -7.13
N ALA A 12 -1.40 14.91 -6.86
CA ALA A 12 -0.88 15.20 -5.53
C ALA A 12 -1.97 15.35 -4.47
N ALA A 13 -3.17 15.81 -4.83
CA ALA A 13 -4.30 15.87 -3.91
C ALA A 13 -4.86 14.47 -3.62
N GLU A 14 -5.02 13.64 -4.64
CA GLU A 14 -5.44 12.24 -4.53
C GLU A 14 -4.47 11.41 -3.71
N LEU A 15 -3.15 11.59 -3.91
CA LEU A 15 -2.12 10.91 -3.11
C LEU A 15 -2.26 11.25 -1.62
N ARG A 16 -2.39 12.54 -1.28
CA ARG A 16 -2.57 12.96 0.12
C ARG A 16 -3.88 12.44 0.70
N GLN A 17 -4.93 12.30 -0.11
CA GLN A 17 -6.19 11.73 0.34
C GLN A 17 -6.06 10.23 0.61
N ALA A 18 -5.41 9.50 -0.29
CA ALA A 18 -5.12 8.07 -0.12
C ALA A 18 -4.29 7.83 1.15
N GLU A 19 -3.24 8.62 1.36
CA GLU A 19 -2.39 8.56 2.56
C GLU A 19 -3.21 8.77 3.85
N ARG A 20 -4.08 9.79 3.89
CA ARG A 20 -4.97 10.02 5.03
C ARG A 20 -5.92 8.84 5.28
N SER A 21 -6.48 8.27 4.21
CA SER A 21 -7.39 7.13 4.29
C SER A 21 -6.70 5.90 4.88
N ILE A 22 -5.48 5.61 4.42
CA ILE A 22 -4.66 4.51 4.93
C ILE A 22 -4.38 4.71 6.43
N ASN A 23 -3.93 5.90 6.82
CA ASN A 23 -3.63 6.21 8.22
C ASN A 23 -4.87 6.07 9.14
N LEU A 24 -6.05 6.50 8.66
CA LEU A 24 -7.31 6.30 9.38
C LEU A 24 -7.66 4.81 9.51
N ALA A 25 -7.59 4.05 8.42
CA ALA A 25 -7.86 2.62 8.45
C ALA A 25 -6.91 1.86 9.40
N THR A 26 -5.63 2.23 9.44
CA THR A 26 -4.66 1.68 10.39
C THR A 26 -5.05 1.97 11.83
N ARG A 27 -5.45 3.22 12.12
CA ARG A 27 -5.90 3.63 13.46
C ARG A 27 -7.17 2.89 13.88
N ASP A 28 -8.15 2.81 12.99
CA ASP A 28 -9.42 2.12 13.25
C ASP A 28 -9.19 0.63 13.50
N THR A 29 -8.27 0.02 12.76
CA THR A 29 -7.88 -1.38 12.97
C THR A 29 -7.21 -1.58 14.34
N ALA A 30 -6.32 -0.68 14.75
CA ALA A 30 -5.71 -0.74 16.08
C ALA A 30 -6.77 -0.58 17.19
N GLN A 31 -7.71 0.35 17.02
CA GLN A 31 -8.80 0.57 17.98
C GLN A 31 -9.73 -0.66 18.06
N PHE A 32 -10.05 -1.28 16.93
CA PHE A 32 -10.83 -2.52 16.87
C PHE A 32 -10.14 -3.65 17.63
N LEU A 33 -8.81 -3.79 17.51
CA LEU A 33 -8.06 -4.80 18.23
C LEU A 33 -8.07 -4.57 19.74
N LEU A 34 -7.83 -3.34 20.18
CA LEU A 34 -7.90 -2.98 21.61
C LEU A 34 -9.28 -3.25 22.19
N THR A 35 -10.33 -2.76 21.53
CA THR A 35 -11.72 -2.98 21.99
C THR A 35 -12.12 -4.45 22.00
N THR A 36 -11.62 -5.25 21.05
CA THR A 36 -11.83 -6.71 21.06
C THR A 36 -11.18 -7.38 22.26
N LEU A 37 -9.96 -6.96 22.63
CA LEU A 37 -9.27 -7.46 23.82
C LEU A 37 -9.99 -7.04 25.11
N ASP A 38 -10.34 -5.76 25.23
CA ASP A 38 -11.08 -5.23 26.39
C ASP A 38 -12.43 -5.94 26.58
N ALA A 39 -13.18 -6.16 25.49
CA ALA A 39 -14.44 -6.89 25.53
C ALA A 39 -14.26 -8.36 25.91
N THR A 40 -13.13 -8.97 25.55
CA THR A 40 -12.81 -10.34 25.94
C THR A 40 -12.60 -10.44 27.44
N GLU A 41 -11.81 -9.51 27.99
CA GLU A 41 -11.54 -9.42 29.42
C GLU A 41 -12.82 -9.15 30.21
N ALA A 42 -13.62 -8.17 29.78
CA ALA A 42 -14.85 -7.75 30.47
C ALA A 42 -15.97 -8.81 30.46
N HIS A 43 -15.99 -9.69 29.45
CA HIS A 43 -17.05 -10.69 29.27
C HIS A 43 -16.58 -12.13 29.45
N GLU A 44 -15.38 -12.34 29.98
CA GLU A 44 -14.76 -13.67 30.18
C GLU A 44 -14.80 -14.54 28.90
N LEU A 45 -14.71 -13.91 27.73
CA LEU A 45 -14.71 -14.63 26.46
C LEU A 45 -13.41 -15.45 26.35
N SER A 46 -13.48 -16.56 25.63
CA SER A 46 -12.32 -17.45 25.48
C SER A 46 -11.11 -16.70 24.91
N PRO A 47 -9.95 -16.68 25.62
CA PRO A 47 -8.73 -16.04 25.13
C PRO A 47 -8.26 -16.57 23.78
N ALA A 48 -8.61 -17.82 23.45
CA ALA A 48 -8.29 -18.44 22.17
C ALA A 48 -9.01 -17.77 20.99
N MET A 49 -10.24 -17.27 21.20
CA MET A 49 -11.00 -16.56 20.17
C MET A 49 -10.36 -15.20 19.87
N SER A 50 -10.02 -14.45 20.89
CA SER A 50 -9.41 -13.12 20.77
C SER A 50 -8.02 -13.21 20.15
N HIS A 51 -7.23 -14.20 20.56
CA HIS A 51 -5.94 -14.48 19.93
C HIS A 51 -6.09 -14.83 18.44
N ARG A 52 -7.10 -15.62 18.04
CA ARG A 52 -7.38 -15.88 16.62
C ARG A 52 -7.76 -14.62 15.86
N THR A 53 -8.64 -13.78 16.42
CA THR A 53 -9.06 -12.53 15.79
C THR A 53 -7.88 -11.60 15.60
N VAL A 54 -7.08 -11.37 16.65
CA VAL A 54 -5.86 -10.55 16.59
C VAL A 54 -4.90 -11.08 15.53
N LYS A 55 -4.64 -12.40 15.52
CA LYS A 55 -3.76 -13.03 14.54
C LYS A 55 -4.28 -12.86 13.10
N ALA A 56 -5.58 -13.03 12.87
CA ALA A 56 -6.18 -12.85 11.56
C ALA A 56 -6.07 -11.40 11.06
N THR A 57 -6.34 -10.42 11.93
CA THR A 57 -6.21 -9.00 11.60
C THR A 57 -4.76 -8.61 11.29
N ILE A 58 -3.79 -9.06 12.10
CA ILE A 58 -2.37 -8.85 11.82
C ILE A 58 -1.99 -9.48 10.47
N GLY A 59 -2.46 -10.71 10.20
CA GLY A 59 -2.23 -11.37 8.92
C GLY A 59 -2.76 -10.58 7.72
N ALA A 60 -3.95 -10.00 7.84
CA ALA A 60 -4.53 -9.15 6.79
C ALA A 60 -3.73 -7.85 6.59
N LEU A 61 -3.26 -7.22 7.66
CA LEU A 61 -2.40 -6.02 7.58
C LEU A 61 -1.07 -6.32 6.89
N THR A 62 -0.44 -7.45 7.21
CA THR A 62 0.80 -7.89 6.57
C THR A 62 0.59 -8.14 5.07
N ALA A 63 -0.52 -8.79 4.68
CA ALA A 63 -0.85 -9.02 3.28
C ALA A 63 -1.08 -7.71 2.51
N LEU A 64 -1.71 -6.72 3.14
CA LEU A 64 -1.89 -5.39 2.56
C LEU A 64 -0.54 -4.68 2.35
N ALA A 65 0.35 -4.73 3.34
CA ALA A 65 1.68 -4.12 3.24
C ALA A 65 2.51 -4.76 2.11
N GLU A 66 2.46 -6.08 1.97
CA GLU A 66 3.11 -6.78 0.86
C GLU A 66 2.52 -6.35 -0.50
N SER A 67 1.18 -6.28 -0.62
CA SER A 67 0.53 -5.80 -1.84
C SER A 67 0.94 -4.37 -2.21
N GLN A 68 1.09 -3.48 -1.21
CA GLN A 68 1.58 -2.12 -1.42
C GLN A 68 3.04 -2.10 -1.91
N SER A 69 3.90 -2.95 -1.35
CA SER A 69 5.28 -3.14 -1.81
C SER A 69 5.31 -3.54 -3.29
N GLN A 70 4.49 -4.52 -3.67
CA GLN A 70 4.37 -4.98 -5.06
C GLN A 70 3.88 -3.88 -6.01
N MET A 71 2.93 -3.05 -5.59
CA MET A 71 2.48 -1.90 -6.38
C MET A 71 3.61 -0.86 -6.56
N ALA A 72 4.39 -0.57 -5.53
CA ALA A 72 5.52 0.35 -5.63
C ALA A 72 6.58 -0.15 -6.63
N ILE A 73 6.87 -1.45 -6.58
CA ILE A 73 7.76 -2.13 -7.53
C ILE A 73 7.24 -1.98 -8.98
N ARG A 74 5.94 -2.19 -9.23
CA ARG A 74 5.34 -2.01 -10.57
C ARG A 74 5.35 -0.56 -11.04
N ALA A 75 5.05 0.38 -10.15
CA ALA A 75 5.06 1.80 -10.43
C ALA A 75 6.46 2.27 -10.87
N HIS A 76 7.53 1.67 -10.31
CA HIS A 76 8.89 1.96 -10.71
C HIS A 76 9.13 1.71 -12.20
N THR A 77 8.79 0.53 -12.73
CA THR A 77 9.01 0.19 -14.14
C THR A 77 8.21 1.08 -15.08
N SER A 78 6.95 1.39 -14.73
CA SER A 78 6.13 2.30 -15.51
C SER A 78 6.75 3.70 -15.57
N ALA A 79 7.23 4.21 -14.44
CA ALA A 79 7.92 5.50 -14.38
C ALA A 79 9.22 5.51 -15.20
N GLU A 80 10.02 4.44 -15.18
CA GLU A 80 11.24 4.35 -16.01
C GLU A 80 10.90 4.35 -17.51
N SER A 81 9.85 3.62 -17.92
CA SER A 81 9.41 3.57 -19.32
C SER A 81 8.99 4.95 -19.81
N VAL A 82 8.10 5.61 -19.08
CA VAL A 82 7.63 6.96 -19.42
C VAL A 82 8.79 7.97 -19.41
N GLY A 83 9.72 7.85 -18.47
CA GLY A 83 10.91 8.70 -18.42
C GLY A 83 11.79 8.56 -19.66
N ARG A 84 12.01 7.32 -20.14
CA ARG A 84 12.74 7.07 -21.38
C ARG A 84 12.01 7.62 -22.61
N ASP A 85 10.70 7.43 -22.69
CA ASP A 85 9.89 7.95 -23.81
C ASP A 85 9.90 9.48 -23.88
N LEU A 86 10.09 10.15 -22.74
CA LEU A 86 10.26 11.60 -22.63
C LEU A 86 11.70 12.07 -22.83
N GLY A 87 12.65 11.17 -23.10
CA GLY A 87 14.07 11.50 -23.32
C GLY A 87 14.82 11.92 -22.04
N LEU A 88 14.37 11.47 -20.87
CA LEU A 88 15.04 11.78 -19.60
C LEU A 88 16.22 10.83 -19.36
N ASP A 89 17.41 11.39 -19.14
CA ASP A 89 18.65 10.63 -18.91
C ASP A 89 18.73 9.96 -17.54
N VAL A 90 18.00 10.48 -16.55
CA VAL A 90 17.89 9.89 -15.22
C VAL A 90 16.75 8.87 -15.25
N THR A 91 17.04 7.60 -14.94
CA THR A 91 16.04 6.52 -14.98
C THR A 91 15.76 5.88 -13.62
N ALA A 92 16.53 6.18 -12.57
CA ALA A 92 16.33 5.61 -11.24
C ALA A 92 15.28 6.36 -10.38
N TRP A 93 14.03 6.43 -10.85
CA TRP A 93 12.93 7.15 -10.15
C TRP A 93 12.26 6.33 -9.03
N GLY A 94 12.64 5.07 -8.84
CA GLY A 94 12.05 4.14 -7.86
C GLY A 94 12.64 4.24 -6.46
N GLY A 95 13.55 5.17 -6.19
CA GLY A 95 14.28 5.20 -4.92
C GLY A 95 15.08 3.92 -4.67
N SER A 96 15.17 3.47 -3.42
CA SER A 96 15.82 2.22 -3.03
C SER A 96 14.93 0.97 -3.15
N ALA A 97 13.75 1.08 -3.78
CA ALA A 97 12.87 -0.06 -3.97
C ALA A 97 13.49 -1.04 -4.99
N PRO A 98 13.48 -2.35 -4.74
CA PRO A 98 14.03 -3.33 -5.68
C PRO A 98 13.26 -3.30 -7.01
N LYS A 99 13.98 -3.45 -8.12
CA LYS A 99 13.35 -3.59 -9.45
C LYS A 99 12.57 -4.91 -9.50
N PRO A 100 11.38 -4.95 -10.12
CA PRO A 100 10.65 -6.20 -10.32
C PRO A 100 11.51 -7.15 -11.16
N SER A 101 11.45 -8.45 -10.82
CA SER A 101 12.05 -9.47 -11.66
C SER A 101 11.31 -9.57 -13.00
N ILE A 102 11.99 -10.03 -14.06
CA ILE A 102 11.43 -10.12 -15.42
C ILE A 102 10.15 -10.96 -15.44
N GLY A 103 10.08 -12.05 -14.67
CA GLY A 103 8.88 -12.90 -14.58
C GLY A 103 7.65 -12.18 -13.99
N MET A 104 7.86 -11.22 -13.08
CA MET A 104 6.75 -10.45 -12.49
C MET A 104 6.21 -9.38 -13.45
N LEU A 105 7.02 -8.95 -14.42
CA LEU A 105 6.60 -8.00 -15.45
C LEU A 105 5.70 -8.66 -16.50
N GLU A 106 6.08 -9.86 -16.94
CA GLU A 106 5.33 -10.65 -17.92
C GLU A 106 3.94 -11.04 -17.41
N GLU A 107 3.82 -11.44 -16.14
CA GLU A 107 2.55 -11.82 -15.52
C GLU A 107 1.61 -10.61 -15.33
N SER A 108 2.14 -9.39 -15.17
CA SER A 108 1.34 -8.17 -15.04
C SER A 108 0.86 -7.59 -16.37
N MET A 109 1.56 -7.88 -17.48
CA MET A 109 1.17 -7.46 -18.83
C MET A 109 0.16 -8.42 -19.47
N ALA A 110 0.04 -9.64 -18.94
CA ALA A 110 -0.87 -10.68 -19.43
C ALA A 110 -2.24 -10.69 -18.73
N ALA A 111 -2.43 -9.89 -17.68
CA ALA A 111 -3.67 -9.77 -16.88
C ALA A 111 -4.39 -8.45 -17.18
#